data_AF-A0A062VH34-F1
#
_entry.id   AF-A0A062VH34-F1
#
_cell.length_a   1.000
_cell.length_b   1.000
_cell.length_c   1.000
_cell.angle_alpha   90.00
_cell.angle_beta   90.00
_cell.angle_gamma   90.00
#
_symmetry.space_group_name_H-M   'P 1'
#
loop_
_entity.id
_entity.type
_entity.pdbx_description
1 polymer ?
#
loop_
_entity_poly.entity_id
_entity_poly.type
_entity_poly.pdbx_seq_one_letter_code
_entity_poly.pdbx_strand_id
1 'polypeptide(L)' 'MAGNPPKRKVSRSNTRSRRAQWKAAPVALVKTIENGKVVYSRPHQAKVVTDSQGTELYMEYKGRKVADV' A
#
# COMPACT_ATOMS: atom_id res chain seq x y z
N MET A 1 -6.77 35.12 -8.03
CA MET A 1 -8.25 35.24 -8.06
C MET A 1 -8.82 34.25 -7.04
N ALA A 2 -9.24 34.71 -5.86
CA ALA A 2 -9.95 33.86 -4.92
C ALA A 2 -11.33 33.54 -5.54
N GLY A 3 -11.68 32.25 -5.66
CA GLY A 3 -12.97 31.84 -6.21
C GLY A 3 -14.14 32.40 -5.39
N ASN A 4 -15.29 32.56 -6.04
CA ASN A 4 -16.50 33.08 -5.40
C ASN A 4 -16.86 32.22 -4.17
N PRO A 5 -17.07 32.81 -2.98
CA PRO A 5 -17.41 32.05 -1.78
C PRO A 5 -18.72 31.26 -1.96
N PRO A 6 -18.86 30.10 -1.30
CA PRO A 6 -20.06 29.29 -1.41
C PRO A 6 -21.27 30.09 -0.90
N LYS A 7 -22.29 30.23 -1.74
CA LYS A 7 -23.51 30.99 -1.42
C LYS A 7 -24.32 30.38 -0.28
N ARG A 8 -24.25 29.06 -0.10
CA ARG A 8 -25.03 28.28 0.86
C ARG A 8 -24.20 27.15 1.45
N LYS A 9 -24.58 26.72 2.67
CA LYS A 9 -24.05 25.51 3.29
C LYS A 9 -24.50 24.29 2.48
N VAL A 10 -23.56 23.38 2.19
CA VAL A 10 -23.86 22.12 1.50
C VAL A 10 -24.62 21.18 2.45
N SER A 11 -25.68 20.54 1.96
CA SER A 11 -26.46 19.58 2.75
C SER A 11 -25.64 18.33 3.11
N ARG A 12 -26.05 17.63 4.19
CA ARG A 12 -25.42 16.37 4.60
C ARG A 12 -25.48 15.32 3.49
N SER A 13 -26.63 15.22 2.81
CA SER A 13 -26.85 14.27 1.72
C SER A 13 -25.87 14.53 0.57
N ASN A 14 -25.80 15.77 0.07
CA ASN A 14 -24.90 16.16 -1.02
C ASN A 14 -23.42 15.93 -0.65
N THR A 15 -23.02 16.25 0.59
CA THR A 15 -21.66 15.97 1.08
C THR A 15 -21.33 14.47 1.08
N ARG A 16 -22.27 13.63 1.52
CA ARG A 16 -22.10 12.17 1.54
C ARG A 16 -22.03 11.61 0.12
N SER A 17 -22.92 12.04 -0.77
CA SER A 17 -22.93 11.61 -2.18
C SER A 17 -21.63 11.96 -2.89
N ARG A 18 -21.12 13.19 -2.72
CA ARG A 18 -19.84 13.59 -3.32
C ARG A 18 -18.66 12.78 -2.79
N ARG A 19 -18.62 12.52 -1.48
CA ARG A 19 -17.56 11.71 -0.84
C ARG A 19 -17.74 10.21 -1.04
N ALA A 20 -18.86 9.75 -1.59
CA ALA A 20 -19.07 8.33 -1.82
C ALA A 20 -18.03 7.74 -2.79
N GLN A 21 -17.52 8.56 -3.71
CA GLN A 21 -16.44 8.20 -4.64
C GLN A 21 -15.05 8.22 -3.99
N TRP A 22 -14.90 8.79 -2.80
CA TRP A 22 -13.61 8.88 -2.11
C TRP A 22 -13.35 7.61 -1.32
N LYS A 23 -13.14 6.51 -2.07
CA LYS A 23 -12.80 5.20 -1.52
C LYS A 23 -11.35 4.87 -1.86
N ALA A 24 -10.64 4.28 -0.92
CA ALA A 24 -9.32 3.74 -1.18
C ALA A 24 -9.44 2.51 -2.09
N ALA A 25 -8.53 2.42 -3.07
CA ALA A 25 -8.37 1.21 -3.85
C ALA A 25 -7.52 0.19 -3.06
N PRO A 26 -7.82 -1.11 -3.15
CA PRO A 26 -6.96 -2.13 -2.56
C PRO A 26 -5.59 -2.14 -3.26
N VAL A 27 -4.53 -2.38 -2.49
CA VAL A 27 -3.16 -2.51 -3.03
C VAL A 27 -3.01 -3.87 -3.71
N ALA A 28 -2.41 -3.89 -4.90
CA ALA A 28 -2.07 -5.14 -5.57
C ALA A 28 -0.96 -5.88 -4.82
N LEU A 29 -1.18 -7.16 -4.53
CA LEU A 29 -0.24 -8.04 -3.84
C LEU A 29 0.02 -9.31 -4.65
N VAL A 30 1.25 -9.80 -4.58
CA VAL A 30 1.70 -11.06 -5.17
C VAL A 30 1.86 -12.09 -4.06
N LYS A 31 1.39 -13.31 -4.33
CA LYS A 31 1.50 -14.45 -3.43
C LYS A 31 2.78 -15.24 -3.71
N THR A 32 3.58 -15.49 -2.68
CA THR A 32 4.77 -16.38 -2.73
C THR A 32 4.67 -17.45 -1.63
N ILE A 33 5.41 -18.54 -1.80
CA ILE A 33 5.56 -19.57 -0.77
C ILE A 33 7.00 -19.54 -0.28
N GLU A 34 7.20 -19.30 1.02
CA GLU A 34 8.50 -19.17 1.66
C GLU A 34 8.52 -20.09 2.87
N ASN A 35 9.46 -21.04 2.91
CA ASN A 35 9.56 -22.05 3.98
C ASN A 35 8.22 -22.76 4.27
N GLY A 36 7.44 -23.04 3.23
CA GLY A 36 6.12 -23.68 3.33
C GLY A 36 4.96 -22.76 3.77
N LYS A 37 5.21 -21.47 4.03
CA LYS A 37 4.19 -20.48 4.41
C LYS A 37 3.84 -19.57 3.24
N VAL A 38 2.58 -19.17 3.15
CA VAL A 38 2.10 -18.19 2.17
C VAL A 38 2.47 -16.79 2.64
N VAL A 39 3.19 -16.04 1.82
CA VAL A 39 3.57 -14.64 2.06
C VAL A 39 3.02 -13.75 0.95
N TYR A 40 2.64 -12.53 1.30
CA TYR A 40 2.17 -11.52 0.36
C TYR A 40 3.17 -10.36 0.29
N SER A 41 3.49 -9.94 -0.93
CA SER A 41 4.41 -8.82 -1.19
C SER A 41 3.85 -7.89 -2.25
N ARG A 42 4.33 -6.65 -2.30
CA ARG A 42 3.98 -5.72 -3.38
C ARG A 42 4.75 -6.10 -4.65
N PRO A 43 4.12 -6.05 -5.84
CA PRO A 43 4.83 -6.28 -7.09
C PRO A 43 5.90 -5.21 -7.31
N HIS A 44 7.00 -5.59 -7.96
CA HIS A 44 8.11 -4.70 -8.32
C HIS A 44 8.78 -3.99 -7.13
N GLN A 45 8.74 -4.58 -5.95
CA GLN A 45 9.45 -4.11 -4.76
C GLN A 45 10.42 -5.19 -4.29
N ALA A 46 11.55 -4.77 -3.72
CA ALA A 46 12.42 -5.70 -2.98
C ALA A 46 11.74 -6.05 -1.66
N LYS A 47 11.93 -7.29 -1.20
CA LYS A 47 11.45 -7.75 0.11
C LYS A 47 12.61 -7.81 1.09
N VAL A 48 12.33 -7.59 2.37
CA VAL A 48 13.31 -7.82 3.44
C VAL A 48 13.36 -9.32 3.71
N VAL A 49 14.56 -9.87 3.71
CA VAL A 49 14.83 -11.26 4.10
C VAL A 49 15.29 -11.28 5.55
N THR A 50 14.64 -12.12 6.36
CA THR A 50 14.93 -12.27 7.79
C THR A 50 15.48 -13.66 8.09
N ASP A 51 16.33 -13.76 9.11
CA ASP A 51 16.76 -15.04 9.68
C ASP A 51 15.65 -15.70 10.52
N SER A 52 15.85 -16.96 10.92
CA SER A 52 15.03 -17.74 11.84
C SER A 52 14.74 -17.04 13.18
N GLN A 53 15.62 -16.15 13.63
CA GLN A 53 15.46 -15.33 14.84
C GLN A 53 14.77 -13.98 14.57
N GLY A 54 14.36 -13.70 13.33
CA GLY A 54 13.67 -12.46 12.94
C GLY A 54 14.59 -11.26 12.69
N THR A 55 15.92 -11.45 12.68
CA THR A 55 16.88 -10.40 12.33
C THR A 55 16.81 -10.09 10.84
N GLU A 56 16.68 -8.81 10.48
CA GLU A 56 16.69 -8.34 9.07
C GLU A 56 18.11 -8.43 8.51
N LEU A 57 18.27 -9.08 7.35
CA LEU A 57 19.60 -9.35 6.78
C LEU A 57 19.88 -8.48 5.56
N TYR A 58 19.00 -8.55 4.55
CA TYR A 58 19.17 -7.85 3.29
C TYR A 58 17.86 -7.69 2.55
N MET A 59 17.84 -6.77 1.59
CA MET A 59 16.75 -6.66 0.64
C MET A 59 17.00 -7.57 -0.56
N GLU A 60 16.01 -8.40 -0.91
CA GLU A 60 16.05 -9.32 -2.04
C GLU A 60 15.08 -8.89 -3.15
N TYR A 61 15.53 -8.98 -4.40
CA TYR A 61 14.65 -8.88 -5.56
C TYR A 61 15.00 -9.96 -6.58
N LYS A 62 13.99 -10.75 -6.98
CA LYS A 62 14.15 -11.86 -7.96
C LYS A 62 15.32 -12.80 -7.61
N GLY A 63 15.47 -13.21 -6.35
CA GLY A 63 16.50 -14.15 -5.93
C GLY A 63 17.91 -13.57 -5.76
N ARG A 64 18.06 -12.23 -5.84
CA ARG A 64 19.36 -11.56 -5.69
C ARG A 64 19.32 -10.56 -4.54
N LYS A 65 20.41 -10.50 -3.78
CA LYS A 65 20.66 -9.44 -2.80
C LYS A 65 20.85 -8.11 -3.53
N VAL A 66 20.02 -7.12 -3.19
CA VAL A 66 20.02 -5.78 -3.80
C VAL A 66 20.66 -4.75 -2.89
N ALA A 67 20.43 -4.85 -1.57
CA ALA A 67 20.97 -3.93 -0.58
C ALA A 67 21.11 -4.61 0.79
N ASP A 68 22.06 -4.14 1.59
CA ASP A 68 22.06 -4.38 3.04
C ASP A 68 20.96 -3.54 3.71
N VAL A 69 20.45 -4.02 4.85
CA VAL A 69 19.45 -3.32 5.67
C VAL A 69 20.14 -2.37 6.65
#